data_AF-A0A1J4S1W2-F1
#
_entry.id   AF-A0A1J4S1W2-F1
#
_cell.length_a   1.000
_cell.length_b   1.000
_cell.length_c   1.000
_cell.angle_alpha   90.00
_cell.angle_beta   90.00
_cell.angle_gamma   90.00
#
_symmetry.space_group_name_H-M   'P 1'
#
loop_
_entity.id
_entity.type
_entity.pdbx_description
1 polymer ?
#
loop_
_entity_poly.entity_id
_entity_poly.type
_entity_poly.pdbx_seq_one_letter_code
_entity_poly.pdbx_strand_id
1 'polypeptide(L)'
;MFSVNPKFAVEKKDKNYGRFIIEPLPYGYGMTLGNSLRRVLLTSLLGSAIVQVKIEGVKHEFDVIPGVKEDVVEIILNLKKVKIKLDKPSVVLNLDVKGPGVVAAKSIDVPTGVTILNPDQAIATLSSPKTRLKMELLVEQGMGFLPAEERESSEIGVIPIDAIHAPVLRVDYSISATRVGRMTNFDKLTLEISTDGSIDPQEALK
;
A
#
# COMPACT_ATOMS: atom_id res chain seq x y z
N MET A 1 15.60 -30.01 28.79
CA MET A 1 14.79 -29.12 27.94
C MET A 1 15.08 -29.52 26.50
N PHE A 2 14.11 -30.06 25.74
CA PHE A 2 14.35 -30.36 24.33
C PHE A 2 14.62 -29.04 23.62
N SER A 3 15.84 -28.85 23.12
CA SER A 3 16.16 -27.73 22.24
C SER A 3 15.56 -28.06 20.88
N VAL A 4 14.43 -27.44 20.58
CA VAL A 4 13.78 -27.58 19.28
C VAL A 4 14.07 -26.30 18.53
N ASN A 5 14.75 -26.42 17.39
CA ASN A 5 15.08 -25.29 16.54
C ASN A 5 13.94 -25.11 15.53
N PRO A 6 13.12 -24.04 15.65
CA PRO A 6 12.07 -23.77 14.68
C PRO A 6 12.69 -23.54 13.31
N LYS A 7 12.12 -24.17 12.28
CA LYS A 7 12.50 -23.97 10.89
C LYS A 7 11.49 -23.04 10.23
N PHE A 8 12.02 -22.12 9.44
CA PHE A 8 11.24 -21.31 8.52
C PHE A 8 11.24 -21.97 7.15
N ALA A 9 10.05 -22.17 6.57
CA ALA A 9 9.90 -22.70 5.22
C ALA A 9 8.96 -21.80 4.40
N VAL A 10 9.33 -21.60 3.13
CA VAL A 10 8.47 -20.95 2.14
C VAL A 10 7.69 -22.06 1.44
N GLU A 11 6.40 -22.16 1.69
CA GLU A 11 5.54 -23.20 1.09
C GLU A 11 5.08 -22.78 -0.32
N LYS A 12 4.69 -21.52 -0.47
CA LYS A 12 4.31 -20.93 -1.75
C LYS A 12 4.72 -19.47 -1.79
N LYS A 13 5.22 -19.02 -2.94
CA LYS A 13 5.53 -17.61 -3.17
C LYS A 13 5.19 -17.24 -4.61
N ASP A 14 4.26 -16.31 -4.74
CA ASP A 14 3.94 -15.59 -5.97
C ASP A 14 4.44 -14.14 -5.83
N LYS A 15 4.22 -13.29 -6.85
CA LYS A 15 4.72 -11.90 -6.86
C LYS A 15 4.27 -11.08 -5.65
N ASN A 16 2.98 -11.17 -5.30
CA ASN A 16 2.34 -10.36 -4.27
C ASN A 16 1.72 -11.22 -3.15
N TYR A 17 2.03 -12.52 -3.11
CA TYR A 17 1.47 -13.45 -2.12
C TYR A 17 2.54 -14.43 -1.66
N GLY A 18 2.58 -14.72 -0.36
CA GLY A 18 3.47 -15.72 0.23
C GLY A 18 2.77 -16.53 1.32
N ARG A 19 3.03 -17.83 1.34
CA ARG A 19 2.64 -18.77 2.40
C ARG A 19 3.88 -19.31 3.08
N PHE A 20 4.01 -19.04 4.37
CA PHE A 20 5.20 -19.30 5.17
C PHE A 20 4.86 -20.18 6.37
N ILE A 21 5.75 -21.13 6.67
CA ILE A 21 5.58 -22.08 7.77
C ILE A 21 6.71 -21.88 8.77
N ILE A 22 6.36 -21.80 10.06
CA ILE A 22 7.29 -21.83 11.18
C ILE A 22 6.94 -23.05 12.05
N GLU A 23 7.81 -24.06 12.02
CA GLU A 23 7.63 -25.27 12.83
C GLU A 23 8.97 -25.98 13.13
N PRO A 24 9.06 -26.78 14.21
CA PRO A 24 8.09 -26.90 15.29
C PRO A 24 8.26 -25.78 16.33
N LEU A 25 7.14 -25.30 16.88
CA LEU A 25 7.08 -24.32 17.96
C LEU A 25 6.56 -24.98 19.24
N PRO A 26 7.02 -24.59 20.45
CA PRO A 26 6.41 -25.05 21.68
C PRO A 26 4.89 -24.78 21.70
N TYR A 27 4.13 -25.66 22.34
CA TYR A 27 2.68 -25.51 22.44
C TYR A 27 2.27 -24.10 22.90
N GLY A 28 1.35 -23.47 22.17
CA GLY A 28 0.85 -22.13 22.45
C GLY A 28 1.66 -20.99 21.84
N TYR A 29 2.92 -21.23 21.43
CA TYR A 29 3.75 -20.19 20.80
C TYR A 29 3.24 -19.81 19.41
N GLY A 30 2.53 -20.70 18.72
CA GLY A 30 1.91 -20.39 17.42
C GLY A 30 0.94 -19.22 17.52
N MET A 31 0.11 -19.16 18.57
CA MET A 31 -0.84 -18.06 18.80
C MET A 31 -0.11 -16.76 19.12
N THR A 32 0.86 -16.82 20.03
CA THR A 32 1.64 -15.64 20.45
C THR A 32 2.38 -15.01 19.28
N LEU A 33 3.08 -15.82 18.48
CA LEU A 33 3.82 -15.35 17.30
C LEU A 33 2.88 -14.92 16.18
N GLY A 34 1.87 -15.74 15.84
CA GLY A 34 0.95 -15.46 14.75
C GLY A 34 0.22 -14.12 14.92
N ASN A 35 -0.32 -13.86 16.12
CA ASN A 35 -1.01 -12.59 16.38
C ASN A 35 -0.05 -11.38 16.38
N SER A 36 1.14 -11.55 16.96
CA SER A 36 2.13 -10.46 17.03
C SER A 36 2.65 -10.10 15.64
N LEU A 37 3.05 -11.10 14.85
CA LEU A 37 3.53 -10.91 13.48
C LEU A 37 2.43 -10.30 12.60
N ARG A 38 1.19 -10.79 12.70
CA ARG A 38 0.06 -10.21 11.96
C ARG A 38 -0.12 -8.72 12.24
N ARG A 39 -0.01 -8.29 13.50
CA ARG A 39 -0.12 -6.87 13.86
C ARG A 39 1.02 -6.06 13.26
N VAL A 40 2.27 -6.50 13.45
CA VAL A 40 3.47 -5.80 12.95
C VAL A 40 3.43 -5.65 11.43
N LEU A 41 3.10 -6.73 10.71
CA LEU A 41 3.01 -6.73 9.25
C LEU A 41 1.99 -5.71 8.71
N LEU A 42 0.87 -5.51 9.42
CA LEU A 42 -0.20 -4.60 8.99
C LEU A 42 0.07 -3.14 9.38
N THR A 43 0.83 -2.87 10.44
CA THR A 43 0.93 -1.51 11.01
C THR A 43 2.31 -0.87 10.95
N SER A 44 3.38 -1.67 10.87
CA SER A 44 4.73 -1.21 11.21
C SER A 44 5.73 -1.27 10.06
N LEU A 45 5.28 -1.66 8.86
CA LEU A 45 6.11 -1.63 7.67
C LEU A 45 6.03 -0.26 7.00
N LEU A 46 7.20 0.24 6.60
CA LEU A 46 7.31 1.44 5.78
C LEU A 46 6.74 1.16 4.39
N GLY A 47 5.83 2.02 3.95
CA GLY A 47 5.42 2.11 2.56
C GLY A 47 5.25 3.56 2.15
N SER A 48 4.56 3.80 1.05
CA SER A 48 4.44 5.15 0.48
C SER A 48 3.05 5.37 -0.09
N ALA A 49 2.54 6.58 0.10
CA ALA A 49 1.23 6.98 -0.37
C ALA A 49 1.25 8.42 -0.85
N ILE A 50 0.32 8.76 -1.75
CA ILE A 50 -0.03 10.15 -2.01
C ILE A 50 -0.71 10.67 -0.74
N VAL A 51 -0.30 11.85 -0.27
CA VAL A 51 -0.76 12.44 0.99
C VAL A 51 -1.47 13.78 0.80
N GLN A 52 -1.18 14.46 -0.32
CA GLN A 52 -1.83 15.70 -0.71
C GLN A 52 -1.93 15.76 -2.23
N VAL A 53 -2.97 16.44 -2.71
CA VAL A 53 -3.13 16.78 -4.11
C VAL A 53 -3.46 18.27 -4.25
N LYS A 54 -2.85 18.93 -5.22
CA LYS A 54 -3.17 20.30 -5.63
C LYS A 54 -3.53 20.29 -7.10
N ILE A 55 -4.78 20.60 -7.43
CA ILE A 55 -5.29 20.55 -8.80
C ILE A 55 -5.49 21.98 -9.31
N GLU A 56 -5.03 22.27 -10.54
CA GLU A 56 -5.17 23.59 -11.13
C GLU A 56 -6.66 23.97 -11.27
N GLY A 57 -7.03 25.12 -10.69
CA GLY A 57 -8.41 25.63 -10.75
C GLY A 57 -9.37 25.05 -9.72
N VAL A 58 -8.92 24.15 -8.86
CA VAL A 58 -9.70 23.55 -7.76
C VAL A 58 -9.32 24.21 -6.44
N LYS A 59 -10.31 24.53 -5.61
CA LYS A 59 -10.12 25.14 -4.28
C LYS A 59 -10.34 24.16 -3.15
N HIS A 60 -11.29 23.23 -3.31
CA HIS A 60 -11.65 22.23 -2.30
C HIS A 60 -12.10 20.90 -2.93
N GLU A 61 -12.22 19.84 -2.13
CA GLU A 61 -12.55 18.49 -2.59
C GLU A 61 -13.94 18.32 -3.22
N PHE A 62 -14.86 19.26 -3.00
CA PHE A 62 -16.23 19.22 -3.55
C PHE A 62 -16.39 19.95 -4.89
N ASP A 63 -15.29 20.44 -5.47
CA ASP A 63 -15.33 21.11 -6.77
C ASP A 63 -15.51 20.11 -7.91
N VAL A 64 -15.93 20.64 -9.06
CA VAL A 64 -16.01 19.92 -10.33
C VAL A 64 -15.08 20.59 -11.33
N ILE A 65 -14.36 19.79 -12.12
CA ILE A 65 -13.42 20.28 -13.13
C ILE A 65 -14.12 20.25 -14.50
N PRO A 66 -14.32 21.41 -15.17
CA PRO A 66 -14.99 21.45 -16.47
C PRO A 66 -14.31 20.56 -17.52
N GLY A 67 -15.08 19.63 -18.08
CA GLY A 67 -14.61 18.71 -19.13
C GLY A 67 -13.86 17.48 -18.62
N VAL A 68 -13.76 17.30 -17.30
CA VAL A 68 -13.43 16.02 -16.65
C VAL A 68 -14.74 15.32 -16.27
N LYS A 69 -14.80 14.00 -16.44
CA LYS A 69 -16.02 13.23 -16.15
C LYS A 69 -16.23 13.02 -14.65
N GLU A 70 -15.14 12.71 -13.94
CA GLU A 70 -15.08 12.47 -12.51
C GLU A 70 -15.06 13.80 -11.75
N ASP A 71 -15.70 13.84 -10.58
CA ASP A 71 -15.56 14.95 -9.63
C ASP A 71 -14.24 14.83 -8.84
N VAL A 72 -13.89 15.87 -8.07
CA VAL A 72 -12.63 15.88 -7.32
C VAL A 72 -12.58 14.77 -6.25
N VAL A 73 -13.72 14.40 -5.66
CA VAL A 73 -13.79 13.28 -4.69
C VAL A 73 -13.43 11.95 -5.37
N GLU A 74 -14.01 11.67 -6.54
CA GLU A 74 -13.73 10.46 -7.30
C GLU A 74 -12.26 10.43 -7.77
N ILE A 75 -11.70 11.56 -8.18
CA ILE A 75 -10.26 11.69 -8.47
C ILE A 75 -9.42 11.33 -7.23
N ILE A 76 -9.75 11.87 -6.06
CA ILE A 76 -9.05 11.57 -4.81
C ILE A 76 -9.13 10.07 -4.49
N LEU A 77 -10.31 9.46 -4.61
CA LEU A 77 -10.49 8.02 -4.40
C LEU A 77 -9.69 7.17 -5.39
N ASN A 78 -9.51 7.64 -6.62
CA ASN A 78 -8.69 6.98 -7.62
C ASN A 78 -7.19 7.15 -7.35
N LEU A 79 -6.76 8.34 -6.89
CA LEU A 79 -5.38 8.60 -6.47
C LEU A 79 -4.99 7.72 -5.27
N LYS A 80 -5.89 7.48 -4.31
CA LYS A 80 -5.67 6.54 -3.18
C LYS A 80 -5.39 5.10 -3.63
N LYS A 81 -5.80 4.71 -4.84
CA LYS A 81 -5.53 3.37 -5.41
C LYS A 81 -4.19 3.30 -6.13
N VAL A 82 -3.52 4.42 -6.37
CA VAL A 82 -2.20 4.43 -7.03
C VAL A 82 -1.15 3.92 -6.06
N LYS A 83 -0.45 2.87 -6.47
CA LYS A 83 0.59 2.21 -5.68
C LYS A 83 1.95 2.73 -6.10
N ILE A 84 2.65 3.35 -5.17
CA ILE A 84 3.93 4.02 -5.43
C ILE A 84 4.98 3.39 -4.53
N LYS A 85 6.12 3.04 -5.12
CA LYS A 85 7.35 2.75 -4.38
C LYS A 85 8.26 3.97 -4.45
N LEU A 86 8.67 4.44 -3.28
CA LEU A 86 9.51 5.62 -3.13
C LEU A 86 10.78 5.25 -2.36
N ASP A 87 11.95 5.66 -2.87
CA ASP A 87 13.25 5.42 -2.22
C ASP A 87 13.70 6.61 -1.34
N LYS A 88 12.91 7.69 -1.29
CA LYS A 88 13.16 8.93 -0.54
C LYS A 88 12.06 9.15 0.52
N PRO A 89 12.27 10.00 1.54
CA PRO A 89 11.23 10.28 2.54
C PRO A 89 9.97 10.95 1.96
N SER A 90 10.14 11.86 1.00
CA SER A 90 9.04 12.62 0.38
C SER A 90 9.44 13.12 -1.01
N VAL A 91 8.47 13.24 -1.92
CA VAL A 91 8.65 13.80 -3.26
C VAL A 91 7.34 14.40 -3.78
N VAL A 92 7.43 15.49 -4.55
CA VAL A 92 6.31 16.03 -5.33
C VAL A 92 6.36 15.48 -6.75
N LEU A 93 5.27 14.87 -7.20
CA LEU A 93 5.08 14.40 -8.57
C LEU A 93 4.13 15.35 -9.30
N ASN A 94 4.30 15.44 -10.61
CA ASN A 94 3.46 16.27 -11.47
C ASN A 94 2.67 15.39 -12.43
N LEU A 95 1.45 15.79 -12.74
CA LEU A 95 0.67 15.23 -13.83
C LEU A 95 0.13 16.39 -14.66
N ASP A 96 0.39 16.33 -15.96
CA ASP A 96 -0.05 17.35 -16.91
C ASP A 96 -0.50 16.69 -18.21
N VAL A 97 -1.81 16.50 -18.36
CA VAL A 97 -2.39 15.81 -19.50
C VAL A 97 -3.43 16.68 -20.19
N LYS A 98 -3.36 16.71 -21.52
CA LYS A 98 -4.29 17.46 -22.37
C LYS A 98 -4.87 16.56 -23.45
N GLY A 99 -6.14 16.77 -23.76
CA GLY A 99 -6.84 16.06 -24.84
C GLY A 99 -7.79 14.99 -24.32
N PRO A 100 -8.70 14.48 -25.16
CA PRO A 100 -9.70 13.52 -24.71
C PRO A 100 -9.07 12.15 -24.42
N GLY A 101 -9.60 11.44 -23.42
CA GLY A 101 -9.17 10.09 -23.08
C GLY A 101 -9.04 9.83 -21.59
N VAL A 102 -8.72 8.58 -21.24
CA VAL A 102 -8.48 8.15 -19.86
C VAL A 102 -7.06 8.53 -19.45
N VAL A 103 -6.96 9.32 -18.39
CA VAL A 103 -5.73 9.62 -17.67
C VAL A 103 -5.49 8.50 -16.66
N ALA A 104 -4.35 7.83 -16.77
CA ALA A 104 -3.96 6.74 -15.88
C ALA A 104 -2.68 7.10 -15.12
N ALA A 105 -2.34 6.32 -14.08
CA ALA A 105 -1.17 6.55 -13.24
C ALA A 105 0.15 6.63 -14.04
N LYS A 106 0.26 5.92 -15.16
CA LYS A 106 1.41 6.03 -16.08
C LYS A 106 1.66 7.43 -16.65
N SER A 107 0.67 8.32 -16.60
CA SER A 107 0.79 9.71 -17.06
C SER A 107 1.40 10.65 -16.02
N ILE A 108 1.71 10.15 -14.82
CA ILE A 108 2.41 10.91 -13.78
C ILE A 108 3.90 10.97 -14.13
N ASP A 109 4.48 12.17 -14.08
CA ASP A 109 5.91 12.38 -14.25
C ASP A 109 6.67 11.85 -13.03
N VAL A 110 7.38 10.74 -13.22
CA VAL A 110 8.13 10.05 -12.17
C VAL A 110 9.63 10.35 -12.25
N PRO A 111 10.23 10.99 -11.23
CA PRO A 111 11.67 11.19 -11.16
C PRO A 111 12.39 9.89 -10.73
N THR A 112 13.71 9.88 -10.82
CA THR A 112 14.54 8.75 -10.34
C THR A 112 14.28 8.46 -8.87
N GLY A 113 14.09 7.17 -8.55
CA GLY A 113 13.77 6.69 -7.20
C GLY A 113 12.27 6.65 -6.89
N VAL A 114 11.41 6.83 -7.89
CA VAL A 114 9.96 6.68 -7.80
C VAL A 114 9.51 5.64 -8.83
N THR A 115 8.70 4.68 -8.41
CA THR A 115 8.14 3.66 -9.30
C THR A 115 6.64 3.52 -9.07
N ILE A 116 5.85 3.61 -10.14
CA ILE A 116 4.41 3.32 -10.11
C ILE A 116 4.20 1.84 -10.39
N LEU A 117 3.56 1.13 -9.47
CA LEU A 117 3.43 -0.32 -9.49
C LEU A 117 2.19 -0.80 -10.26
N ASN A 118 1.18 0.07 -10.42
CA ASN A 118 -0.04 -0.17 -11.17
C ASN A 118 -0.28 0.94 -12.21
N PRO A 119 0.52 1.00 -13.29
CA PRO A 119 0.48 2.08 -14.28
C PRO A 119 -0.90 2.27 -14.97
N ASP A 120 -1.71 1.23 -15.03
CA ASP A 120 -3.03 1.24 -15.67
C ASP A 120 -4.16 1.73 -14.74
N GLN A 121 -3.85 2.09 -13.49
CA GLN A 121 -4.84 2.66 -12.57
C GLN A 121 -5.40 3.96 -13.16
N ALA A 122 -6.69 3.97 -13.50
CA ALA A 122 -7.37 5.16 -13.99
C ALA A 122 -7.45 6.22 -12.87
N ILE A 123 -7.23 7.48 -13.25
CA ILE A 123 -7.32 8.65 -12.37
C ILE A 123 -8.57 9.46 -12.74
N ALA A 124 -8.69 9.81 -14.02
CA ALA A 124 -9.76 10.65 -14.56
C ALA A 124 -9.94 10.42 -16.06
N THR A 125 -11.03 10.93 -16.63
CA THR A 125 -11.39 10.86 -18.04
C THR A 125 -11.66 12.27 -18.56
N LEU A 126 -10.90 12.69 -19.58
CA LEU A 126 -11.03 13.99 -20.22
C LEU A 126 -11.97 13.88 -21.42
N SER A 127 -12.94 14.79 -21.51
CA SER A 127 -14.02 14.73 -22.51
C SER A 127 -13.72 15.51 -23.80
N SER A 128 -12.81 16.49 -23.76
CA SER A 128 -12.60 17.43 -24.87
C SER A 128 -11.10 17.64 -25.19
N PRO A 129 -10.74 17.87 -26.47
CA PRO A 129 -9.39 18.30 -26.89
C PRO A 129 -8.83 19.53 -26.18
N LYS A 130 -9.70 20.38 -25.65
CA LYS A 130 -9.30 21.60 -24.93
C LYS A 130 -9.14 21.40 -23.43
N THR A 131 -9.64 20.29 -22.88
CA THR A 131 -9.51 20.00 -21.45
C THR A 131 -8.06 19.62 -21.14
N ARG A 132 -7.54 20.24 -20.08
CA ARG A 132 -6.23 19.95 -19.50
C ARG A 132 -6.45 19.64 -18.03
N LEU A 133 -5.84 18.58 -17.55
CA LEU A 133 -5.79 18.23 -16.15
C LEU A 133 -4.34 18.39 -15.70
N LYS A 134 -4.12 19.33 -14.79
CA LYS A 134 -2.82 19.58 -14.19
C LYS A 134 -2.93 19.46 -12.68
N MET A 135 -2.07 18.64 -12.08
CA MET A 135 -2.02 18.48 -10.63
C MET A 135 -0.62 18.20 -10.12
N GLU A 136 -0.38 18.60 -8.87
CA GLU A 136 0.80 18.28 -8.08
C GLU A 136 0.38 17.26 -7.01
N LEU A 137 1.18 16.21 -6.83
CA LEU A 137 0.92 15.11 -5.91
C LEU A 137 2.08 15.02 -4.93
N LEU A 138 1.83 15.29 -3.65
CA LEU A 138 2.82 15.04 -2.61
C LEU A 138 2.75 13.56 -2.23
N VAL A 139 3.87 12.85 -2.35
CA VAL A 139 4.03 11.45 -1.96
C VAL A 139 5.02 11.39 -0.80
N GLU A 140 4.65 10.70 0.26
CA GLU A 140 5.50 10.53 1.44
C GLU A 140 5.62 9.07 1.82
N GLN A 141 6.74 8.72 2.45
CA GLN A 141 6.86 7.49 3.20
C GLN A 141 6.18 7.61 4.56
N GLY A 142 5.60 6.50 5.02
CA GLY A 142 4.98 6.42 6.32
C GLY A 142 4.68 4.98 6.72
N MET A 143 3.97 4.81 7.83
CA MET A 143 3.55 3.50 8.32
C MET A 143 2.04 3.50 8.57
N GLY A 144 1.42 2.35 8.35
CA GLY A 144 0.00 2.16 8.65
C GLY A 144 -0.91 3.07 7.82
N PHE A 145 -1.83 3.73 8.51
CA PHE A 145 -2.85 4.62 7.94
C PHE A 145 -2.77 5.97 8.64
N LEU A 146 -2.74 7.05 7.86
CA LEU A 146 -2.87 8.41 8.38
C LEU A 146 -4.07 9.10 7.74
N PRO A 147 -5.07 9.52 8.54
CA PRO A 147 -6.25 10.22 8.03
C PRO A 147 -5.91 11.62 7.52
N ALA A 148 -6.70 12.13 6.59
CA ALA A 148 -6.50 13.45 5.99
C ALA A 148 -6.57 14.60 7.02
N GLU A 149 -7.41 14.45 8.05
CA GLU A 149 -7.64 15.46 9.10
C GLU A 149 -6.40 15.70 9.97
N GLU A 150 -5.49 14.73 10.09
CA GLU A 150 -4.23 14.93 10.81
C GLU A 150 -3.22 15.77 10.01
N ARG A 151 -3.55 16.12 8.75
CA ARG A 151 -2.72 16.90 7.82
C ARG A 151 -3.40 18.19 7.34
N GLU A 152 -4.19 18.85 8.19
CA GLU A 152 -4.80 20.13 7.85
C GLU A 152 -3.75 21.11 7.28
N SER A 153 -3.97 21.53 6.04
CA SER A 153 -3.20 22.58 5.38
C SER A 153 -4.03 23.85 5.36
N SER A 154 -3.41 24.97 5.73
CA SER A 154 -4.01 26.30 5.62
C SER A 154 -3.86 26.91 4.21
N GLU A 155 -3.21 26.21 3.29
CA GLU A 155 -3.01 26.66 1.90
C GLU A 155 -4.23 26.34 1.03
N ILE A 156 -4.80 27.37 0.41
CA ILE A 156 -5.95 27.23 -0.50
C ILE A 156 -5.58 26.37 -1.72
N GLY A 157 -6.43 25.38 -2.03
CA GLY A 157 -6.25 24.49 -3.17
C GLY A 157 -5.35 23.28 -2.91
N VAL A 158 -4.74 23.17 -1.72
CA VAL A 158 -4.08 21.94 -1.26
C VAL A 158 -5.12 21.09 -0.54
N ILE A 159 -5.37 19.90 -1.08
CA ILE A 159 -6.35 18.96 -0.53
C ILE A 159 -5.59 17.80 0.11
N PRO A 160 -5.62 17.67 1.45
CA PRO A 160 -5.10 16.49 2.14
C PRO A 160 -5.90 15.24 1.76
N ILE A 161 -5.21 14.11 1.65
CA ILE A 161 -5.86 12.82 1.38
C ILE A 161 -5.42 11.78 2.40
N ASP A 162 -6.32 10.84 2.71
CA ASP A 162 -5.98 9.71 3.56
C ASP A 162 -4.82 8.92 2.94
N ALA A 163 -3.78 8.71 3.73
CA ALA A 163 -2.57 8.05 3.31
C ALA A 163 -2.56 6.60 3.82
N ILE A 164 -2.70 5.66 2.88
CA ILE A 164 -2.58 4.23 3.15
C ILE A 164 -1.14 3.84 2.85
N HIS A 165 -0.27 3.95 3.85
CA HIS A 165 1.15 3.60 3.71
C HIS A 165 1.39 2.10 3.81
N ALA A 166 0.50 1.35 4.46
CA ALA A 166 0.69 -0.08 4.72
C ALA A 166 0.87 -0.87 3.41
N PRO A 167 2.06 -1.45 3.15
CA PRO A 167 2.33 -2.20 1.92
C PRO A 167 1.74 -3.62 1.94
N VAL A 168 1.32 -4.09 3.12
CA VAL A 168 0.67 -5.39 3.32
C VAL A 168 -0.84 -5.18 3.34
N LEU A 169 -1.53 -5.81 2.40
CA LEU A 169 -2.98 -5.71 2.24
C LEU A 169 -3.73 -6.67 3.14
N ARG A 170 -3.16 -7.86 3.36
CA ARG A 170 -3.83 -8.93 4.10
C ARG A 170 -2.81 -9.87 4.74
N VAL A 171 -3.08 -10.23 5.98
CA VAL A 171 -2.36 -11.29 6.70
C VAL A 171 -3.36 -12.20 7.41
N ASP A 172 -3.28 -13.48 7.09
CA ASP A 172 -3.99 -14.55 7.79
C ASP A 172 -2.95 -15.49 8.42
N TYR A 173 -3.35 -16.15 9.52
CA TYR A 173 -2.52 -17.20 10.09
C TYR A 173 -3.39 -18.34 10.62
N SER A 174 -2.83 -19.54 10.59
CA SER A 174 -3.44 -20.74 11.17
C SER A 174 -2.40 -21.53 11.95
N ILE A 175 -2.88 -22.26 12.94
CA ILE A 175 -2.04 -23.09 13.81
C ILE A 175 -2.56 -24.50 13.74
N SER A 176 -1.65 -25.44 13.53
CA SER A 176 -1.92 -26.87 13.49
C SER A 176 -0.93 -27.61 14.38
N ALA A 177 -1.28 -28.82 14.81
CA ALA A 177 -0.39 -29.65 15.60
C ALA A 177 0.71 -30.30 14.74
N THR A 178 1.94 -30.33 15.23
CA THR A 178 3.07 -31.02 14.62
C THR A 178 3.75 -31.96 15.62
N ARG A 179 4.39 -33.01 15.11
CA ARG A 179 5.00 -34.06 15.91
C ARG A 179 6.52 -33.87 15.98
N VAL A 180 7.06 -33.90 17.19
CA VAL A 180 8.51 -33.92 17.45
C VAL A 180 8.83 -35.17 18.28
N GLY A 181 9.43 -36.17 17.64
CA GLY A 181 9.68 -37.47 18.27
C GLY A 181 8.38 -38.14 18.71
N ARG A 182 8.19 -38.29 20.04
CA ARG A 182 6.98 -38.87 20.65
C ARG A 182 5.91 -37.83 21.02
N MET A 183 6.23 -36.55 21.01
CA MET A 183 5.31 -35.47 21.38
C MET A 183 4.54 -34.98 20.15
N THR A 184 3.22 -34.81 20.27
CA THR A 184 2.33 -34.44 19.15
C THR A 184 1.66 -33.08 19.32
N ASN A 185 2.02 -32.33 20.36
CA ASN A 185 1.38 -31.07 20.74
C ASN A 185 2.27 -29.86 20.44
N PHE A 186 3.27 -29.98 19.56
CA PHE A 186 3.99 -28.79 19.09
C PHE A 186 3.12 -28.03 18.10
N ASP A 187 3.33 -26.72 18.00
CA ASP A 187 2.61 -25.87 17.08
C ASP A 187 3.36 -25.78 15.73
N LYS A 188 2.59 -25.79 14.66
CA LYS A 188 2.99 -25.38 13.30
C LYS A 188 2.20 -24.12 12.96
N LEU A 189 2.89 -22.99 12.88
CA LEU A 189 2.32 -21.71 12.47
C LEU A 189 2.43 -21.59 10.95
N THR A 190 1.30 -21.38 10.28
CA THR A 190 1.24 -21.05 8.85
C THR A 190 0.77 -19.60 8.71
N LEU A 191 1.53 -18.77 7.99
CA LEU A 191 1.25 -17.38 7.69
C LEU A 191 0.96 -17.23 6.21
N GLU A 192 -0.09 -16.50 5.87
CA GLU A 192 -0.42 -16.13 4.50
C GLU A 192 -0.41 -14.60 4.39
N ILE A 193 0.44 -14.06 3.53
CA ILE A 193 0.70 -12.62 3.42
C ILE A 193 0.43 -12.19 1.99
N SER A 194 -0.41 -11.17 1.81
CA SER A 194 -0.64 -10.50 0.52
C SER A 194 -0.15 -9.06 0.56
N THR A 195 0.65 -8.65 -0.41
CA THR A 195 1.22 -7.29 -0.51
C THR A 195 0.66 -6.53 -1.71
N ASP A 196 0.84 -5.21 -1.71
CA ASP A 196 0.44 -4.36 -2.81
C ASP A 196 1.41 -4.44 -4.01
N GLY A 197 2.59 -5.03 -3.81
CA GLY A 197 3.69 -5.18 -4.76
C GLY A 197 4.87 -4.24 -4.52
N SER A 198 4.78 -3.32 -3.55
CA SER A 198 5.87 -2.41 -3.18
C SER A 198 6.97 -3.12 -2.38
N ILE A 199 6.57 -4.12 -1.61
CA ILE A 199 7.42 -5.04 -0.85
C ILE A 199 7.10 -6.48 -1.23
N ASP A 200 8.15 -7.29 -1.31
CA ASP A 200 8.02 -8.74 -1.47
C ASP A 200 7.47 -9.36 -0.15
N PRO A 201 6.50 -10.29 -0.21
CA PRO A 201 5.89 -10.87 1.00
C PRO A 201 6.88 -11.52 1.97
N GLN A 202 7.99 -12.05 1.47
CA GLN A 202 9.03 -12.64 2.32
C GLN A 202 9.93 -11.57 2.94
N GLU A 203 10.25 -10.51 2.19
CA GLU A 203 10.98 -9.36 2.74
C GLU A 203 10.16 -8.63 3.79
N ALA A 204 8.84 -8.57 3.65
CA ALA A 204 7.93 -8.01 4.67
C ALA A 204 8.01 -8.75 6.01
N LEU A 205 8.39 -10.03 6.00
CA LEU A 205 8.48 -10.88 7.20
C LEU A 205 9.87 -10.90 7.83
N LYS A 206 10.91 -10.46 7.12
CA LYS A 206 12.30 -10.40 7.63
C LYS A 206 12.47 -9.28 8.64
#